data_AF-A0A8H4Y8V1-F1
#
_entry.id   AF-A0A8H4Y8V1-F1
#
_cell.length_a   1.000
_cell.length_b   1.000
_cell.length_c   1.000
_cell.angle_alpha   90.00
_cell.angle_beta   90.00
_cell.angle_gamma   90.00
#
_symmetry.space_group_name_H-M   'P 1'
#
loop_
_entity.id
_entity.type
_entity.pdbx_description
1 polymer ?
#
loop_
_entity_poly.entity_id
_entity_poly.type
_entity_poly.pdbx_seq_one_letter_code
_entity_poly.pdbx_strand_id
1 'polypeptide(L)'
;MHFPSTLSVLATALSVAVGTSAWAQAGDGTWVANNQWHYLSKTGWNAHEACTWRNTDSARSENTACAYWTNAQGGIFNGRCHWRGPPDYSINCN
;
A
#
# COMPACT_ATOMS: atom_id res chain seq x y z
N MET A 1 31.01 18.83 32.34
CA MET A 1 30.32 17.56 32.00
C MET A 1 29.51 17.82 30.73
N HIS A 2 29.93 17.21 29.63
CA HIS A 2 29.31 17.33 28.31
C HIS A 2 28.38 16.13 28.15
N PHE A 3 27.07 16.37 27.95
CA PHE A 3 26.13 15.34 27.52
C PHE A 3 25.40 15.86 26.28
N PRO A 4 25.45 15.14 25.15
CA PRO A 4 24.81 15.54 23.92
C PRO A 4 23.31 15.25 24.02
N SER A 5 22.48 16.27 23.87
CA SER A 5 21.04 16.10 23.72
C SER A 5 20.71 15.88 22.25
N THR A 6 21.02 14.69 21.73
CA THR A 6 20.55 14.23 20.41
C THR A 6 19.15 13.65 20.56
N LEU A 7 18.16 14.49 20.83
CA LEU A 7 16.74 14.12 20.88
C LEU A 7 15.95 15.10 20.03
N SER A 8 15.95 14.85 18.72
CA SER A 8 14.88 15.28 17.82
C SER A 8 14.91 14.34 16.62
N VAL A 9 14.41 13.13 16.90
CA VAL A 9 14.10 12.10 15.92
C VAL A 9 13.15 12.71 14.89
N LEU A 10 13.68 12.91 13.68
CA LEU A 10 13.01 12.66 12.41
C LEU A 10 11.49 12.83 12.44
N ALA A 11 11.00 14.07 12.38
CA ALA A 11 9.67 14.34 11.85
C ALA A 11 9.73 14.08 10.34
N THR A 12 9.61 12.82 9.94
CA THR A 12 9.47 12.43 8.54
C THR A 12 8.24 13.13 7.99
N ALA A 13 8.47 14.01 7.02
CA ALA A 13 7.44 14.76 6.32
C ALA A 13 6.32 13.82 5.83
N LEU A 14 5.16 13.88 6.46
CA LEU A 14 3.91 13.35 5.89
C LEU A 14 3.44 14.34 4.83
N SER A 15 4.13 14.38 3.70
CA SER A 15 3.57 14.93 2.48
C SER A 15 2.47 13.98 2.03
N VAL A 16 1.24 14.31 2.39
CA VAL A 16 0.01 13.69 1.87
C VAL A 16 -0.07 14.06 0.40
N ALA A 17 0.62 13.29 -0.43
CA ALA A 17 0.42 13.31 -1.87
C ALA A 17 -0.89 12.58 -2.16
N VAL A 18 -1.97 13.35 -2.20
CA VAL A 18 -3.23 12.96 -2.84
C VAL A 18 -2.89 12.53 -4.27
N GLY A 19 -2.88 11.22 -4.50
CA GLY A 19 -2.57 10.61 -5.79
C GLY A 19 -1.35 9.67 -5.82
N THR A 20 -0.59 9.54 -4.72
CA THR A 20 0.46 8.51 -4.62
C THR A 20 -0.04 7.36 -3.78
N SER A 21 0.06 6.13 -4.29
CA SER A 21 -0.20 4.88 -3.57
C SER A 21 0.63 4.84 -2.27
N ALA A 22 0.05 5.28 -1.16
CA ALA A 22 0.74 5.45 0.11
C ALA A 22 0.93 4.09 0.80
N TRP A 23 1.97 3.39 0.37
CA TRP A 23 2.51 2.23 1.08
C TRP A 23 3.30 2.71 2.29
N ALA A 24 3.01 2.14 3.45
CA ALA A 24 3.73 2.39 4.70
C ALA A 24 4.30 1.08 5.24
N GLN A 25 5.44 1.16 5.94
CA GLN A 25 6.01 -0.01 6.60
C GLN A 25 5.43 -0.12 8.02
N ALA A 26 4.84 -1.25 8.35
CA ALA A 26 4.43 -1.58 9.70
C ALA A 26 5.66 -1.84 10.59
N GLY A 27 5.46 -1.81 11.92
CA GLY A 27 6.55 -1.94 12.89
C GLY A 27 7.29 -3.29 12.85
N ASP A 28 6.70 -4.31 12.23
CA ASP A 28 7.29 -5.63 11.98
C ASP A 28 8.12 -5.69 10.68
N GLY A 29 8.18 -4.59 9.93
CA GLY A 29 8.88 -4.50 8.64
C GLY A 29 8.01 -4.83 7.42
N THR A 30 6.74 -5.21 7.61
CA THR A 30 5.81 -5.52 6.51
C THR A 30 5.39 -4.24 5.78
N TRP A 31 5.40 -4.27 4.44
CA TRP A 31 4.87 -3.16 3.63
C TRP A 31 3.37 -3.32 3.47
N VAL A 32 2.63 -2.30 3.90
CA VAL A 32 1.17 -2.29 3.98
C VAL A 32 0.66 -1.10 3.16
N ALA A 33 -0.17 -1.39 2.16
CA ALA A 33 -0.81 -0.38 1.33
C ALA A 33 -2.00 0.28 2.03
N ASN A 34 -2.49 1.38 1.49
CA ASN A 34 -3.78 1.92 1.90
C ASN A 34 -4.93 1.01 1.40
N ASN A 35 -6.07 1.00 2.10
CA ASN A 35 -7.27 0.33 1.63
C ASN A 35 -8.00 1.18 0.60
N GLN A 36 -7.42 1.31 -0.58
CA GLN A 36 -7.93 2.10 -1.68
C GLN A 36 -7.88 1.31 -2.99
N TRP A 37 -8.74 1.73 -3.91
CA TRP A 37 -8.85 1.18 -5.25
C TRP A 37 -8.40 2.22 -6.26
N HIS A 38 -7.50 1.82 -7.16
CA HIS A 38 -6.95 2.69 -8.19
C HIS A 38 -7.21 2.11 -9.57
N TYR A 39 -7.59 2.97 -10.50
CA TYR A 39 -7.74 2.61 -11.89
C TYR A 39 -6.38 2.61 -12.59
N LEU A 40 -5.97 1.45 -13.12
CA LEU A 40 -4.73 1.28 -13.83
C LEU A 40 -4.92 1.67 -15.30
N SER A 41 -4.57 2.89 -15.63
CA SER A 41 -4.72 3.46 -16.99
C SER A 41 -4.05 2.62 -18.09
N LYS A 42 -2.99 1.88 -17.78
CA LYS A 42 -2.25 1.03 -18.73
C LYS A 42 -3.00 -0.23 -19.14
N THR A 43 -3.80 -0.81 -18.24
CA THR A 43 -4.51 -2.07 -18.49
C THR A 43 -6.02 -1.87 -18.59
N GLY A 44 -6.55 -0.79 -18.01
CA GLY A 44 -7.98 -0.54 -17.86
C GLY A 44 -8.62 -1.27 -16.67
N TRP A 45 -7.82 -1.77 -15.72
CA TRP A 45 -8.30 -2.57 -14.58
C TRP A 45 -8.36 -1.73 -13.31
N ASN A 46 -9.28 -2.07 -12.40
CA ASN A 46 -9.29 -1.52 -11.05
C ASN A 46 -8.47 -2.41 -10.12
N ALA A 47 -7.33 -1.92 -9.63
CA ALA A 47 -6.50 -2.65 -8.71
C ALA A 47 -6.64 -2.11 -7.29
N HIS A 48 -6.79 -3.02 -6.35
CA HIS A 48 -6.56 -2.73 -4.94
C HIS A 48 -5.11 -2.31 -4.76
N GLU A 49 -4.87 -1.25 -3.99
CA GLU A 49 -3.53 -0.65 -3.86
C GLU A 49 -2.49 -1.66 -3.35
N ALA A 50 -2.90 -2.63 -2.53
CA ALA A 50 -2.04 -3.71 -2.06
C ALA A 50 -1.54 -4.65 -3.17
N CYS A 51 -2.18 -4.59 -4.34
CA CYS A 51 -1.89 -5.37 -5.52
C CYS A 51 -1.21 -4.58 -6.63
N THR A 52 -0.75 -3.36 -6.36
CA THR A 52 0.15 -2.61 -7.25
C THR A 52 1.57 -2.61 -6.70
N TRP A 53 2.55 -2.34 -7.57
CA TRP A 53 3.88 -2.02 -7.08
C TRP A 53 3.86 -0.63 -6.43
N ARG A 54 4.59 -0.49 -5.33
CA ARG A 54 4.68 0.75 -4.54
C ARG A 54 4.92 1.97 -5.42
N ASN A 55 4.07 2.99 -5.30
CA ASN A 55 4.14 4.23 -6.10
C ASN A 55 4.10 4.00 -7.62
N THR A 56 3.39 2.99 -8.11
CA THR A 56 3.22 2.75 -9.55
C THR A 56 1.78 2.36 -9.89
N ASP A 57 1.40 2.60 -11.15
CA ASP A 57 0.18 2.07 -11.76
C ASP A 57 0.38 0.67 -12.37
N SER A 58 1.34 -0.09 -11.84
CA SER A 58 1.66 -1.43 -12.32
C SER A 58 1.11 -2.47 -11.36
N ALA A 59 0.21 -3.33 -11.84
CA ALA A 59 -0.30 -4.45 -11.08
C ALA A 59 0.80 -5.48 -10.78
N ARG A 60 0.68 -6.14 -9.62
CA ARG A 60 1.44 -7.33 -9.25
C ARG A 60 0.78 -8.57 -9.84
N SER A 61 1.56 -9.63 -10.00
CA SER A 61 1.07 -10.91 -10.53
C SER A 61 -0.01 -11.54 -9.64
N GLU A 62 -0.80 -12.45 -10.21
CA GLU A 62 -1.71 -13.34 -9.49
C GLU A 62 -0.99 -14.04 -8.32
N ASN A 63 -1.73 -14.26 -7.22
CA ASN A 63 -1.24 -14.92 -6.00
C ASN A 63 -0.06 -14.24 -5.29
N THR A 64 0.26 -13.00 -5.65
CA THR A 64 1.30 -12.25 -4.95
C THR A 64 0.80 -11.82 -3.57
N ALA A 65 1.64 -11.96 -2.53
CA ALA A 65 1.28 -11.52 -1.18
C ALA A 65 0.96 -10.03 -1.15
N CYS A 66 -0.17 -9.65 -0.54
CA CYS A 66 -0.65 -8.29 -0.43
C CYS A 66 -1.06 -7.99 1.02
N ALA A 67 -0.88 -6.75 1.44
CA ALA A 67 -1.29 -6.30 2.75
C ALA A 67 -1.81 -4.86 2.69
N TYR A 68 -2.87 -4.57 3.45
CA TYR A 68 -3.42 -3.22 3.55
C TYR A 68 -3.97 -2.88 4.93
N TRP A 69 -4.04 -1.58 5.22
CA TRP A 69 -4.62 -1.06 6.46
C TRP A 69 -6.13 -1.15 6.43
N THR A 70 -6.74 -1.96 7.29
CA THR A 70 -8.20 -2.08 7.36
C THR A 70 -8.86 -0.88 8.03
N ASN A 71 -8.13 -0.16 8.89
CA ASN A 71 -8.62 1.00 9.62
C ASN A 71 -7.46 1.89 10.12
N ALA A 72 -7.80 3.07 10.65
CA ALA A 72 -6.84 4.02 11.20
C ALA A 72 -6.24 3.59 12.56
N GLN A 73 -6.74 2.50 13.16
CA GLN A 73 -6.25 1.97 14.44
C GLN A 73 -5.10 0.95 14.27
N GLY A 74 -4.60 0.77 13.04
CA GLY A 74 -3.48 -0.13 12.75
C GLY A 74 -3.88 -1.57 12.46
N GLY A 75 -5.16 -1.84 12.14
CA GLY A 75 -5.57 -3.14 11.63
C GLY A 75 -4.92 -3.41 10.27
N ILE A 76 -4.30 -4.58 10.11
CA ILE A 76 -3.67 -5.00 8.84
C ILE A 76 -4.39 -6.25 8.34
N PHE A 77 -4.88 -6.20 7.11
CA PHE A 77 -5.28 -7.39 6.38
C PHE A 77 -4.09 -7.92 5.60
N ASN A 78 -3.89 -9.24 5.62
CA ASN A 78 -2.89 -9.93 4.81
C ASN A 78 -3.61 -10.95 3.94
N GLY A 79 -3.32 -10.95 2.65
CA GLY A 79 -3.93 -11.86 1.69
C GLY A 79 -3.07 -12.04 0.44
N ARG A 80 -3.71 -12.41 -0.66
CA ARG A 80 -3.06 -12.56 -1.96
C ARG A 80 -3.84 -11.81 -3.04
N CYS A 81 -3.09 -11.36 -4.05
CA CYS A 81 -3.67 -10.70 -5.19
C CYS A 81 -4.43 -11.68 -6.08
N HIS A 82 -5.67 -11.33 -6.41
CA HIS A 82 -6.52 -12.11 -7.28
C HIS A 82 -7.06 -11.26 -8.42
N TRP A 83 -6.70 -11.65 -9.64
CA TRP A 83 -7.11 -11.05 -10.90
C TRP A 83 -8.46 -11.62 -11.33
N ARG A 84 -9.47 -10.77 -11.29
CA ARG A 84 -10.81 -11.07 -11.80
C ARG A 84 -10.95 -10.52 -13.21
N GLY A 85 -11.03 -11.43 -14.16
CA GLY A 85 -11.26 -11.12 -15.57
C GLY A 85 -12.66 -10.54 -15.84
N PRO A 86 -13.09 -10.53 -17.12
CA PRO A 86 -14.39 -10.00 -17.49
C PRO A 86 -15.52 -10.70 -16.72
N PRO A 87 -16.55 -9.96 -16.24
CA PRO A 87 -16.81 -8.53 -16.46
C PRO A 87 -16.17 -7.59 -15.41
N ASP A 88 -15.54 -8.12 -14.36
CA ASP A 88 -15.12 -7.33 -13.20
C ASP A 88 -13.90 -6.46 -13.45
N TYR A 89 -12.95 -6.92 -14.29
CA TYR A 89 -11.68 -6.26 -14.59
C TYR A 89 -11.02 -5.65 -13.34
N SER A 90 -10.90 -6.46 -12.29
CA SER A 90 -10.42 -6.00 -10.99
C SER A 90 -9.33 -6.89 -10.42
N ILE A 91 -8.46 -6.32 -9.58
CA ILE A 91 -7.40 -7.04 -8.89
C ILE A 91 -7.59 -6.82 -7.40
N ASN A 92 -8.00 -7.87 -6.70
CA ASN A 92 -8.40 -7.82 -5.30
C ASN A 92 -7.27 -8.33 -4.40
N CYS A 93 -7.21 -7.84 -3.17
CA CYS A 93 -6.41 -8.44 -2.11
C CYS A 93 -7.35 -9.23 -1.18
N ASN A 94 -7.26 -10.56 -1.19
CA ASN A 94 -8.20 -11.45 -0.50
C ASN A 94 -7.55 -12.72 0.07
#